data_AF-A0A6N9AGP6-F1
#
_entry.id   AF-A0A6N9AGP6-F1
#
_cell.length_a   1.000
_cell.length_b   1.000
_cell.length_c   1.000
_cell.angle_alpha   90.00
_cell.angle_beta   90.00
_cell.angle_gamma   90.00
#
_symmetry.space_group_name_H-M   'P 1'
#
loop_
_entity.id
_entity.type
_entity.pdbx_description
1 polymer ?
#
loop_
_entity_poly.entity_id
_entity_poly.type
_entity_poly.pdbx_seq_one_letter_code
_entity_poly.pdbx_strand_id
1 'polypeptide(L)'
;MFLRRSALDSIGLLDETFGLHMEEIDLCWRLRRSGHEIGVVPESQVYHIGGATLPRENERKLYYNIRNSLLMLYKNLPPSHFRAVLLRRIILDHSVALAWLLGGKWRRTRAVIRGYVDAHRKRSNYSQPTEATTLPSYRGQILLEYLLMGRRRFSDVPDKRFRLNHVAAPPDSTS
;
A
#
# COMPACT_ATOMS: atom_id res chain seq x y z
N MET A 1 13.59 -7.30 6.46
CA MET A 1 12.48 -7.41 7.43
C MET A 1 12.70 -8.69 8.23
N PHE A 2 12.54 -8.65 9.54
CA PHE A 2 12.56 -9.85 10.39
C PHE A 2 11.17 -10.06 10.98
N LEU A 3 10.74 -11.32 11.03
CA LEU A 3 9.39 -11.73 11.43
C LEU A 3 9.47 -12.92 12.37
N ARG A 4 8.62 -12.95 13.40
CA ARG A 4 8.46 -14.14 14.23
C ARG A 4 7.76 -15.23 13.41
N ARG A 5 8.24 -16.46 13.48
CA ARG A 5 7.59 -17.61 12.83
C ARG A 5 6.13 -17.75 13.27
N SER A 6 5.87 -17.65 14.57
CA SER A 6 4.51 -17.72 15.13
C SER A 6 3.54 -16.66 14.58
N ALA A 7 4.04 -15.49 14.17
CA ALA A 7 3.22 -14.49 13.51
C ALA A 7 2.87 -14.92 12.07
N LEU A 8 3.82 -15.51 11.34
CA LEU A 8 3.54 -16.04 10.00
C LEU A 8 2.60 -17.24 10.03
N ASP A 9 2.72 -18.10 11.05
CA ASP A 9 1.83 -19.24 11.23
C ASP A 9 0.37 -18.80 11.47
N SER A 10 0.15 -17.63 12.09
CA SER A 10 -1.19 -17.11 12.36
C SER A 10 -1.81 -16.34 11.20
N ILE A 11 -1.03 -15.56 10.44
CA ILE A 11 -1.58 -14.70 9.38
C ILE A 11 -1.28 -15.15 7.95
N GLY A 12 -0.41 -16.16 7.77
CA GLY A 12 0.06 -16.64 6.47
C GLY A 12 1.20 -15.83 5.84
N LEU A 13 1.80 -16.40 4.81
CA LEU A 13 2.96 -15.85 4.09
C LEU A 13 2.59 -14.68 3.15
N LEU A 14 3.53 -14.28 2.28
CA LEU A 14 3.27 -13.33 1.20
C LEU A 14 2.24 -13.88 0.21
N ASP A 15 1.38 -13.02 -0.33
CA ASP A 15 0.41 -13.41 -1.35
C ASP A 15 1.07 -13.44 -2.73
N GLU A 16 1.28 -14.64 -3.24
CA GLU A 16 1.94 -14.90 -4.53
C GLU A 16 1.23 -14.28 -5.73
N THR A 17 -0.07 -13.95 -5.59
CA THR A 17 -0.84 -13.28 -6.65
C THR A 17 -0.24 -11.92 -7.02
N PHE A 18 0.40 -11.24 -6.06
CA PHE A 18 1.10 -9.98 -6.31
C PHE A 18 2.32 -10.20 -7.19
N GLY A 19 3.10 -11.25 -6.96
CA GLY A 19 4.34 -11.57 -7.66
C GLY A 19 5.50 -10.61 -7.36
N LEU A 20 5.28 -9.30 -7.47
CA LEU A 20 6.25 -8.25 -7.16
C LEU A 20 5.54 -6.94 -6.80
N HIS A 21 6.01 -6.25 -5.76
CA HIS A 21 5.47 -5.01 -5.21
C HIS A 21 4.10 -5.16 -4.52
N MET A 22 3.98 -4.51 -3.36
CA MET A 22 2.82 -4.47 -2.45
C MET A 22 2.58 -5.73 -1.62
N GLU A 23 3.25 -6.85 -1.88
CA GLU A 23 3.16 -8.09 -1.08
C GLU A 23 3.58 -7.86 0.38
N GLU A 24 4.67 -7.12 0.59
CA GLU A 24 5.16 -6.78 1.93
C GLU A 24 4.22 -5.80 2.65
N ILE A 25 3.60 -4.88 1.91
CA ILE A 25 2.68 -3.88 2.45
C ILE A 25 1.38 -4.58 2.87
N ASP A 26 0.86 -5.49 2.04
CA ASP A 26 -0.28 -6.34 2.39
C ASP A 26 -0.01 -7.16 3.65
N LEU A 27 1.17 -7.78 3.75
CA LEU A 27 1.60 -8.51 4.95
C LEU A 27 1.61 -7.61 6.18
N CYS A 28 2.12 -6.39 6.07
CA CYS A 28 2.14 -5.43 7.19
C CYS A 28 0.74 -5.03 7.65
N TRP A 29 -0.22 -4.89 6.73
CA TRP A 29 -1.61 -4.61 7.11
C TRP A 29 -2.27 -5.81 7.79
N ARG A 30 -1.98 -7.03 7.32
CA ARG A 30 -2.45 -8.27 7.98
C ARG A 30 -1.88 -8.41 9.39
N LEU A 31 -0.57 -8.19 9.57
CA LEU A 31 0.09 -8.21 10.88
C LEU A 31 -0.55 -7.20 11.85
N ARG A 32 -0.76 -5.96 11.40
CA ARG A 32 -1.40 -4.95 12.25
C ARG A 32 -2.85 -5.30 12.57
N ARG A 33 -3.57 -5.91 11.64
CA ARG A 33 -4.97 -6.35 11.86
C ARG A 33 -5.06 -7.47 12.89
N SER A 34 -4.04 -8.32 13.00
CA SER A 34 -3.93 -9.33 14.04
C SER A 34 -3.31 -8.82 15.34
N GLY A 35 -3.16 -7.51 15.52
CA GLY A 35 -2.63 -6.90 16.75
C GLY A 35 -1.11 -6.93 16.89
N HIS A 36 -0.35 -7.28 15.85
CA HIS A 36 1.11 -7.20 15.90
C HIS A 36 1.60 -5.77 15.66
N GLU A 37 2.66 -5.40 16.39
CA GLU A 37 3.37 -4.16 16.19
C GLU A 37 4.42 -4.27 15.08
N ILE A 38 4.64 -3.17 14.37
CA ILE A 38 5.65 -3.06 13.32
C ILE A 38 6.47 -1.82 13.59
N GLY A 39 7.76 -2.02 13.86
CA GLY A 39 8.74 -0.97 14.13
C GLY A 39 9.91 -0.98 13.16
N VAL A 40 10.78 0.01 13.31
CA VAL A 40 12.06 0.14 12.61
C VAL A 40 13.17 0.19 13.66
N VAL A 41 14.29 -0.47 13.38
CA VAL A 41 15.50 -0.43 14.20
C VAL A 41 16.55 0.41 13.45
N PRO A 42 16.64 1.73 13.71
CA PRO A 42 17.49 2.64 12.93
C PRO A 42 18.99 2.30 13.03
N GLU A 43 19.41 1.62 14.09
CA GLU A 43 20.77 1.12 14.30
C GLU A 43 21.12 -0.02 13.33
N SER A 44 20.13 -0.73 12.80
CA SER A 44 20.33 -1.81 11.83
C SER A 44 20.31 -1.26 10.40
N GLN A 45 21.49 -1.08 9.81
CA GLN A 45 21.64 -0.52 8.47
C GLN A 45 21.91 -1.61 7.43
N VAL A 46 21.10 -1.64 6.36
CA VAL A 46 21.26 -2.55 5.23
C VAL A 46 21.22 -1.73 3.94
N TYR A 47 22.25 -1.86 3.10
CA TYR A 47 22.31 -1.18 1.81
C TYR A 47 21.61 -2.00 0.73
N HIS A 48 20.65 -1.39 0.03
CA HIS A 48 19.89 -2.02 -1.03
C HIS A 48 20.00 -1.22 -2.33
N ILE A 49 20.34 -1.90 -3.43
CA ILE A 49 20.41 -1.29 -4.76
C ILE A 49 18.99 -1.11 -5.30
N GLY A 50 18.50 0.12 -5.27
CA GLY A 50 17.17 0.46 -5.75
C GLY A 50 17.00 0.19 -7.25
N GLY A 51 15.94 -0.53 -7.62
CA GLY A 51 15.52 -0.68 -9.02
C GLY A 51 16.23 -1.77 -9.82
N ALA A 52 16.99 -2.67 -9.16
CA ALA A 52 17.70 -3.77 -9.83
C ALA A 52 16.76 -4.72 -10.60
N THR A 53 15.59 -5.06 -10.04
CA THR A 53 14.67 -6.05 -10.63
C THR A 53 13.83 -5.50 -11.79
N LEU A 54 13.38 -4.25 -11.70
CA LEU A 54 12.59 -3.59 -12.74
C LEU A 54 12.95 -2.09 -12.82
N PRO A 55 13.54 -1.64 -13.94
CA PRO A 55 13.83 -0.23 -14.18
C PRO A 55 12.60 0.66 -14.03
N ARG A 56 12.79 1.90 -13.58
CA ARG A 56 11.71 2.88 -13.33
C ARG A 56 10.84 3.15 -14.57
N GLU A 57 11.44 3.07 -15.75
CA GLU A 57 10.81 3.32 -17.06
C GLU A 57 9.97 2.15 -17.59
N ASN A 58 9.97 0.99 -16.91
CA ASN A 58 9.41 -0.25 -17.44
C ASN A 58 7.87 -0.32 -17.28
N GLU A 59 7.17 -0.55 -18.40
CA GLU A 59 5.71 -0.74 -18.45
C GLU A 59 5.22 -1.91 -17.60
N ARG A 60 6.01 -2.97 -17.48
CA ARG A 60 5.69 -4.13 -16.64
C ARG A 60 5.61 -3.72 -15.17
N LYS A 61 6.53 -2.85 -14.74
CA LYS A 61 6.52 -2.29 -13.38
C LYS A 61 5.29 -1.43 -13.14
N LEU A 62 4.94 -0.58 -14.11
CA LEU A 62 3.72 0.23 -14.05
C LEU A 62 2.47 -0.65 -13.92
N TYR A 63 2.37 -1.70 -14.75
CA TYR A 63 1.27 -2.67 -14.68
C TYR A 63 1.16 -3.32 -13.30
N TYR A 64 2.24 -3.90 -12.77
CA TYR A 64 2.21 -4.54 -11.44
C TYR A 64 1.89 -3.53 -10.35
N ASN A 65 2.46 -2.33 -10.39
CA ASN A 65 2.16 -1.28 -9.43
C ASN A 65 0.68 -0.92 -9.42
N ILE A 66 0.05 -0.70 -10.58
CA ILE A 66 -1.38 -0.37 -10.66
C ILE A 66 -2.21 -1.55 -10.15
N ARG A 67 -2.02 -2.74 -10.72
CA ARG A 67 -2.81 -3.93 -10.37
C ARG A 67 -2.70 -4.27 -8.88
N ASN A 68 -1.48 -4.37 -8.36
CA ASN A 68 -1.21 -4.86 -7.01
C ASN A 68 -1.64 -3.86 -5.96
N SER A 69 -1.43 -2.56 -6.17
CA SER A 69 -1.93 -1.57 -5.22
C SER A 69 -3.45 -1.51 -5.18
N LEU A 70 -4.15 -1.75 -6.31
CA LEU A 70 -5.62 -1.85 -6.30
C LEU A 70 -6.10 -3.08 -5.51
N LEU A 71 -5.46 -4.24 -5.72
CA LEU A 71 -5.76 -5.46 -4.97
C LEU A 71 -5.44 -5.31 -3.48
N MET A 72 -4.29 -4.74 -3.13
CA MET A 72 -3.89 -4.48 -1.74
C MET A 72 -4.88 -3.54 -1.06
N LEU A 73 -5.29 -2.44 -1.72
CA LEU A 73 -6.31 -1.55 -1.17
C LEU A 73 -7.66 -2.26 -1.02
N TYR A 74 -8.05 -3.10 -1.97
CA TYR A 74 -9.29 -3.86 -1.92
C TYR A 74 -9.32 -4.85 -0.74
N LYS A 75 -8.24 -5.62 -0.55
CA LYS A 75 -8.05 -6.59 0.54
C LYS A 75 -8.04 -5.96 1.92
N ASN A 76 -7.70 -4.67 2.01
CA ASN A 76 -7.34 -4.08 3.29
C ASN A 76 -8.15 -2.86 3.72
N LEU A 77 -8.92 -2.23 2.82
CA LEU A 77 -9.82 -1.14 3.18
C LEU A 77 -11.27 -1.60 3.26
N PRO A 78 -12.06 -1.05 4.19
CA PRO A 78 -13.51 -1.25 4.17
C PRO A 78 -14.11 -0.64 2.90
N PRO A 79 -15.27 -1.15 2.43
CA PRO A 79 -15.85 -0.76 1.14
C PRO A 79 -16.02 0.76 0.95
N SER A 80 -16.39 1.50 2.00
CA SER A 80 -16.56 2.96 1.97
C SER A 80 -15.26 3.68 1.66
N HIS A 81 -14.18 3.33 2.35
CA HIS A 81 -12.86 3.93 2.16
C HIS A 81 -12.24 3.49 0.83
N PHE A 82 -12.40 2.22 0.48
CA PHE A 82 -11.93 1.72 -0.81
C PHE A 82 -12.57 2.49 -1.97
N ARG A 83 -13.90 2.71 -1.96
CA ARG A 83 -14.58 3.48 -3.01
C ARG A 83 -14.04 4.92 -3.12
N ALA A 84 -13.89 5.62 -1.99
CA ALA A 84 -13.37 6.98 -1.99
C ALA A 84 -11.94 7.06 -2.57
N VAL A 85 -11.05 6.15 -2.16
CA VAL A 85 -9.68 6.07 -2.69
C VAL A 85 -9.68 5.68 -4.16
N LEU A 86 -10.52 4.72 -4.56
CA LEU A 86 -10.63 4.25 -5.94
C LEU A 86 -11.06 5.37 -6.89
N LEU A 87 -12.06 6.18 -6.52
CA LEU A 87 -12.52 7.31 -7.33
C LEU A 87 -11.40 8.32 -7.58
N ARG A 88 -10.73 8.77 -6.51
CA ARG A 88 -9.57 9.69 -6.63
C ARG A 88 -8.50 9.09 -7.54
N ARG A 89 -8.26 7.79 -7.38
CA ARG A 89 -7.21 7.09 -8.08
C ARG A 89 -7.51 6.90 -9.57
N ILE A 90 -8.75 6.58 -9.93
CA ILE A 90 -9.20 6.54 -11.32
C ILE A 90 -8.94 7.89 -11.99
N ILE A 91 -9.34 9.00 -11.36
CA ILE A 91 -9.14 10.34 -11.92
C ILE A 91 -7.66 10.64 -12.17
N LEU A 92 -6.80 10.37 -11.18
CA LEU A 92 -5.36 10.65 -11.30
C LEU A 92 -4.67 9.71 -12.30
N ASP A 93 -4.87 8.40 -12.19
CA ASP A 93 -4.19 7.43 -13.05
C ASP A 93 -4.63 7.56 -14.51
N HIS A 94 -5.92 7.86 -14.77
CA HIS A 94 -6.43 8.04 -16.13
C HIS A 94 -6.08 9.40 -16.73
N SER A 95 -5.98 10.47 -15.93
CA SER A 95 -5.51 11.77 -16.45
C SER A 95 -4.05 11.69 -16.91
N VAL A 96 -3.20 11.01 -16.14
CA VAL A 96 -1.81 10.72 -16.54
C VAL A 96 -1.77 9.80 -17.76
N ALA A 97 -2.60 8.75 -17.80
CA ALA A 97 -2.66 7.83 -18.94
C ALA A 97 -3.15 8.51 -20.23
N LEU A 98 -4.06 9.48 -20.12
CA LEU A 98 -4.53 10.31 -21.23
C LEU A 98 -3.43 11.24 -21.73
N ALA A 99 -2.71 11.92 -20.84
CA ALA A 99 -1.55 12.73 -21.23
C ALA A 99 -0.48 11.89 -21.96
N TRP A 100 -0.22 10.65 -21.49
CA TRP A 100 0.67 9.71 -22.19
C TRP A 100 0.13 9.22 -23.52
N LEU A 101 -1.19 9.04 -23.64
CA LEU A 101 -1.83 8.67 -24.90
C LEU A 101 -1.63 9.76 -25.95
N LEU A 102 -1.87 11.03 -25.58
CA LEU A 102 -1.65 12.19 -26.44
C LEU A 102 -0.17 12.36 -26.82
N GLY A 103 0.75 12.00 -25.92
CA GLY A 103 2.19 11.97 -26.18
C GLY A 103 2.70 10.71 -26.90
N GLY A 104 1.83 9.87 -27.46
CA GLY A 104 2.20 8.68 -28.24
C GLY A 104 2.72 7.49 -27.42
N LYS A 105 2.66 7.53 -26.08
CA LYS A 105 3.16 6.47 -25.19
C LYS A 105 2.12 5.37 -24.96
N TRP A 106 1.55 4.83 -26.03
CA TRP A 106 0.43 3.87 -25.99
C TRP A 106 0.67 2.66 -25.08
N ARG A 107 1.89 2.11 -25.08
CA ARG A 107 2.22 0.93 -24.28
C ARG A 107 2.05 1.18 -22.76
N ARG A 108 2.36 2.39 -22.28
CA ARG A 108 2.15 2.80 -20.88
C ARG A 108 0.66 2.95 -20.56
N THR A 109 -0.10 3.60 -21.43
CA THR A 109 -1.56 3.72 -21.30
C THR A 109 -2.21 2.33 -21.24
N ARG A 110 -1.81 1.42 -22.12
CA ARG A 110 -2.28 0.03 -22.11
C ARG A 110 -1.94 -0.71 -20.80
N ALA A 111 -0.78 -0.45 -20.20
CA ALA A 111 -0.39 -1.03 -18.92
C ALA A 111 -1.31 -0.57 -17.78
N VAL A 112 -1.71 0.70 -17.75
CA VAL A 112 -2.68 1.22 -16.77
C VAL A 112 -4.04 0.54 -16.92
N ILE A 113 -4.61 0.55 -18.13
CA ILE A 113 -5.92 -0.06 -18.41
C ILE A 113 -5.91 -1.56 -18.04
N ARG A 114 -4.88 -2.29 -18.48
CA ARG A 114 -4.72 -3.71 -18.16
C ARG A 114 -4.62 -3.94 -16.65
N GLY A 115 -3.89 -3.09 -15.93
CA GLY A 115 -3.76 -3.18 -14.48
C GLY A 115 -5.10 -3.07 -13.75
N TYR A 116 -5.95 -2.15 -14.19
CA TYR A 116 -7.31 -1.99 -13.66
C TYR A 116 -8.20 -3.19 -13.96
N VAL A 117 -8.21 -3.67 -15.21
CA VAL A 117 -9.02 -4.82 -15.62
C VAL A 117 -8.61 -6.08 -14.85
N ASP A 118 -7.31 -6.35 -14.76
CA ASP A 118 -6.82 -7.54 -14.06
C ASP A 118 -7.03 -7.45 -12.55
N ALA A 119 -6.89 -6.26 -11.96
CA ALA A 119 -7.25 -6.06 -10.54
C ALA A 119 -8.73 -6.31 -10.31
N HIS A 120 -9.60 -5.80 -11.20
CA HIS A 120 -11.04 -6.03 -11.10
C HIS A 120 -11.41 -7.51 -11.23
N ARG A 121 -10.75 -8.25 -12.14
CA ARG A 121 -10.96 -9.69 -12.30
C ARG A 121 -10.47 -10.47 -11.09
N LYS A 122 -9.26 -10.19 -10.61
CA LYS A 122 -8.64 -10.92 -9.49
C LYS A 122 -9.23 -10.57 -8.13
N ARG A 123 -9.96 -9.47 -8.00
CA ARG A 123 -10.58 -9.08 -6.72
C ARG A 123 -11.57 -10.12 -6.20
N SER A 124 -12.16 -10.95 -7.07
CA SER A 124 -13.07 -12.03 -6.69
C SER A 124 -12.40 -13.09 -5.80
N ASN A 125 -11.07 -13.16 -5.82
CA ASN A 125 -10.31 -14.08 -4.98
C ASN A 125 -10.18 -13.58 -3.52
N TYR A 126 -10.71 -12.39 -3.22
CA TYR A 126 -10.52 -11.74 -1.94
C TYR A 126 -11.85 -11.24 -1.37
N SER A 127 -11.90 -11.16 -0.05
CA SER A 127 -12.99 -10.51 0.69
C SER A 127 -12.50 -9.19 1.28
N GLN A 128 -13.36 -8.18 1.29
CA GLN A 128 -13.06 -6.92 1.97
C GLN A 128 -13.33 -7.04 3.47
N PRO A 129 -12.54 -6.37 4.33
CA PRO A 129 -12.85 -6.27 5.74
C PRO A 129 -14.11 -5.41 5.95
N THR A 130 -14.98 -5.83 6.85
CA THR A 130 -16.21 -5.09 7.18
C THR A 130 -15.90 -3.79 7.94
N GLU A 131 -14.90 -3.83 8.82
CA GLU A 131 -14.48 -2.71 9.65
C GLU A 131 -13.04 -2.26 9.37
N ALA A 132 -12.77 -1.02 9.72
CA ALA A 132 -11.48 -0.39 9.51
C ALA A 132 -10.52 -0.74 10.68
N THR A 133 -10.19 -2.02 10.85
CA THR A 133 -9.33 -2.48 11.96
C THR A 133 -7.95 -1.82 11.95
N THR A 134 -7.47 -1.38 10.78
CA THR A 134 -6.17 -0.70 10.61
C THR A 134 -6.31 0.46 9.62
N LEU A 135 -6.76 1.62 10.09
CA LEU A 135 -6.74 2.84 9.26
C LEU A 135 -5.31 3.37 9.11
N PRO A 136 -4.99 4.05 7.99
CA PRO A 136 -3.71 4.73 7.86
C PRO A 136 -3.51 5.68 9.04
N SER A 137 -2.37 5.52 9.73
CA SER A 137 -2.02 6.37 10.87
C SER A 137 -1.96 7.83 10.44
N TYR A 138 -1.62 8.15 9.19
CA TYR A 138 -1.54 9.52 8.69
C TYR A 138 -2.82 9.96 7.95
N ARG A 139 -3.38 11.13 8.32
CA ARG A 139 -4.65 11.69 7.78
C ARG A 139 -4.46 12.78 6.71
N GLY A 140 -3.23 13.06 6.26
CA GLY A 140 -2.95 14.09 5.25
C GLY A 140 -2.54 13.53 3.88
N GLN A 141 -2.00 14.39 3.03
CA GLN A 141 -1.37 14.00 1.76
C GLN A 141 0.11 14.33 1.80
N ILE A 142 0.96 13.30 1.93
CA ILE A 142 2.40 13.51 2.11
C ILE A 142 3.05 14.26 0.94
N LEU A 143 2.50 14.09 -0.27
CA LEU A 143 2.95 14.83 -1.46
C LEU A 143 2.66 16.33 -1.33
N LEU A 144 1.53 16.71 -0.76
CA LEU A 144 1.17 18.12 -0.54
C LEU A 144 2.07 18.73 0.54
N GLU A 145 2.32 17.98 1.62
CA GLU A 145 3.25 18.38 2.68
C GLU A 145 4.64 18.66 2.10
N TYR A 146 5.13 17.77 1.23
CA TYR A 146 6.45 17.87 0.63
C TYR A 146 6.54 18.96 -0.45
N LEU A 147 5.63 18.95 -1.43
CA LEU A 147 5.72 19.79 -2.62
C LEU A 147 5.21 21.21 -2.40
N LEU A 148 4.15 21.39 -1.60
CA LEU A 148 3.55 22.72 -1.39
C LEU A 148 3.91 23.32 -0.04
N MET A 149 3.97 22.50 1.02
CA MET A 149 4.26 23.00 2.38
C MET A 149 5.75 22.95 2.73
N GLY A 150 6.59 22.46 1.82
CA GLY A 150 8.05 22.43 1.99
C GLY A 150 8.55 21.51 3.12
N ARG A 151 7.71 20.60 3.63
CA ARG A 151 8.07 19.66 4.71
C ARG A 151 8.92 18.53 4.14
N ARG A 152 10.22 18.53 4.44
CA ARG A 152 11.19 17.60 3.84
C ARG A 152 11.60 16.47 4.79
N ARG A 153 11.36 16.63 6.09
CA ARG A 153 11.66 15.64 7.11
C ARG A 153 10.37 15.17 7.77
N PHE A 154 10.40 13.95 8.33
CA PHE A 154 9.28 13.42 9.10
C PHE A 154 8.92 14.32 10.29
N SER A 155 9.95 14.88 10.96
CA SER A 155 9.82 15.84 12.07
C SER A 155 9.06 17.12 11.70
N ASP A 156 8.95 17.45 10.41
CA ASP A 156 8.28 18.67 9.95
C ASP A 156 6.76 18.46 9.84
N VAL A 157 6.29 17.20 9.91
CA VAL A 157 4.88 16.85 9.80
C VAL A 157 4.22 16.96 11.17
N PRO A 158 3.17 17.79 11.36
CA PRO A 158 2.52 17.99 12.65
C PRO A 158 1.90 16.71 13.19
N ASP A 159 2.14 16.43 14.47
CA ASP A 159 1.62 15.24 15.17
C ASP A 159 0.11 15.08 15.07
N LYS A 160 -0.64 16.18 15.04
CA LYS A 160 -2.11 16.18 14.83
C LYS A 160 -2.57 15.51 13.53
N ARG A 161 -1.67 15.31 12.57
CA ARG A 161 -1.95 14.57 11.32
C ARG A 161 -1.92 13.06 11.53
N PHE A 162 -1.35 12.57 12.63
CA PHE A 162 -1.27 11.16 12.95
C PHE A 162 -2.39 10.76 13.91
N ARG A 163 -3.01 9.62 13.65
CA ARG A 163 -3.87 8.91 14.58
C ARG A 163 -2.94 8.20 15.55
N LEU A 164 -3.02 8.56 16.82
CA LEU A 164 -2.48 7.71 17.88
C LEU A 164 -3.31 6.44 17.87
N ASN A 165 -2.72 5.33 17.47
CA ASN A 165 -3.34 4.04 17.67
C ASN A 165 -3.29 3.78 19.18
N HIS A 166 -4.41 3.97 19.90
CA HIS A 166 -4.60 3.26 21.15
C HIS A 166 -4.73 1.78 20.77
N VAL A 167 -3.59 1.08 20.75
CA VAL A 167 -3.59 -0.37 20.77
C VAL A 167 -4.24 -0.71 22.12
N ALA A 168 -5.39 -1.39 22.08
CA ALA A 168 -5.97 -1.95 23.29
C ALA A 168 -4.86 -2.76 23.98
N ALA A 169 -4.62 -2.48 25.25
CA ALA A 169 -3.67 -3.25 26.04
C ALA A 169 -3.95 -4.75 25.84
N PRO A 170 -2.92 -5.60 25.70
CA PRO A 170 -3.15 -7.04 25.69
C PRO A 170 -3.98 -7.41 26.93
N PRO A 171 -4.97 -8.31 26.83
CA PRO A 171 -5.69 -8.76 28.01
C PRO A 171 -4.67 -9.26 29.03
N ASP A 172 -4.75 -8.74 30.25
CA ASP A 172 -3.87 -9.08 31.35
C ASP A 172 -3.69 -10.61 31.40
N SER A 173 -2.46 -11.07 31.23
CA SER A 173 -2.10 -12.45 31.52
C SER A 173 -2.03 -12.60 33.03
N THR A 174 -3.20 -12.71 33.66
CA THR A 174 -3.36 -13.23 35.01
C THR A 174 -3.59 -14.74 34.94
N SER A 175 -2.52 -15.48 35.20
CA SER A 175 -2.56 -16.81 35.83
C SER A 175 -1.18 -17.13 36.39
#